data_AF-A0A7R9LMT3-F1
#
_entry.id   AF-A0A7R9LMT3-F1
#
_cell.length_a   1.000
_cell.length_b   1.000
_cell.length_c   1.000
_cell.angle_alpha   90.00
_cell.angle_beta   90.00
_cell.angle_gamma   90.00
#
_symmetry.space_group_name_H-M   'P 1'
#
loop_
_entity.id
_entity.type
_entity.pdbx_description
1 polymer ?
#
loop_
_entity_poly.entity_id
_entity_poly.type
_entity_poly.pdbx_seq_one_letter_code
_entity_poly.pdbx_strand_id
1 'polypeptide(L)'
;DQLNANRVCNIEVSPSTTIYLKVARVQPDPQHVQDYHVPVLQFPVTPNQWDLTTQQILPYIDGIRHISRIALEADVEMSLVKACVQNMIYYGIITLIPIFQYSNVYLTTPRLVHLAENISLQDECIRFVSKQESQPLATFRSIFQLYCHMCPGMTVKDLCMKFNPSAHGIDEKALIKFGLMKGF
;
A
#
# COMPACT_ATOMS: atom_id res chain seq x y z
N ASP A 1 33.51 -14.22 -13.51
CA ASP A 1 33.19 -14.28 -12.05
C ASP A 1 32.60 -13.00 -11.47
N GLN A 2 33.19 -11.82 -11.69
CA GLN A 2 32.71 -10.56 -11.08
C GLN A 2 31.27 -10.17 -11.45
N LEU A 3 30.84 -10.39 -12.70
CA LEU A 3 29.46 -10.15 -13.15
C LEU A 3 28.43 -11.03 -12.44
N ASN A 4 28.77 -12.31 -12.21
CA ASN A 4 27.87 -13.26 -11.55
C ASN A 4 27.76 -12.99 -10.05
N ALA A 5 28.83 -12.50 -9.42
CA ALA A 5 28.85 -12.18 -7.99
C ALA A 5 28.25 -10.80 -7.68
N ASN A 6 28.70 -9.76 -8.38
CA ASN A 6 28.43 -8.37 -8.00
C ASN A 6 27.47 -7.65 -8.95
N ARG A 7 27.13 -8.27 -10.09
CA ARG A 7 26.29 -7.66 -11.15
C ARG A 7 26.83 -6.34 -11.72
N VAL A 8 28.06 -6.00 -11.38
CA VAL A 8 28.83 -4.89 -11.91
C VAL A 8 30.24 -5.39 -12.24
N CYS A 9 30.82 -4.89 -13.32
CA CYS A 9 32.18 -5.22 -13.71
C CYS A 9 32.78 -4.06 -14.48
N ASN A 10 34.04 -3.74 -14.19
CA ASN A 10 34.80 -2.72 -14.87
C ASN A 10 35.94 -3.44 -15.61
N ILE A 11 36.01 -3.29 -16.92
CA ILE A 11 36.99 -3.97 -17.77
C ILE A 11 37.87 -2.90 -18.41
N GLU A 12 39.13 -2.85 -18.01
CA GLU A 12 40.13 -1.99 -18.65
C GLU A 12 40.64 -2.69 -19.91
N VAL A 13 40.26 -2.18 -21.09
CA VAL A 13 40.64 -2.76 -22.40
C VAL A 13 41.93 -2.12 -22.92
N SER A 14 42.24 -0.90 -22.49
CA SER A 14 43.46 -0.17 -22.82
C SER A 14 43.74 0.88 -21.73
N PRO A 15 44.95 1.46 -21.64
CA PRO A 15 45.30 2.46 -20.62
C PRO A 15 44.38 3.70 -20.60
N SER A 16 43.65 3.95 -21.68
CA SER A 16 42.71 5.05 -21.86
C SER A 16 41.24 4.62 -21.98
N THR A 17 40.94 3.32 -21.88
CA THR A 17 39.58 2.80 -22.13
C THR A 17 39.17 1.77 -21.08
N THR A 18 38.22 2.18 -20.25
CA THR A 18 37.55 1.31 -19.26
C THR A 18 36.08 1.16 -19.62
N ILE A 19 35.63 -0.08 -19.77
CA ILE A 19 34.25 -0.45 -20.02
C ILE A 19 33.56 -0.74 -18.69
N TYR A 20 32.46 -0.05 -18.41
CA TYR A 20 31.64 -0.26 -17.22
C TYR A 20 30.40 -1.08 -17.59
N LEU A 21 30.27 -2.25 -17.00
CA LEU A 21 29.14 -3.17 -17.19
C LEU A 21 28.31 -3.24 -15.91
N LYS A 22 26.99 -3.07 -16.04
CA LYS A 22 26.03 -3.24 -14.94
C LYS A 22 24.84 -4.06 -15.45
N VAL A 23 24.54 -5.16 -14.76
CA VAL A 23 23.37 -5.97 -15.06
C VAL A 23 22.14 -5.26 -14.47
N ALA A 24 21.32 -4.69 -15.35
CA ALA A 24 20.04 -4.11 -14.96
C ALA A 24 19.05 -5.22 -14.56
N ARG A 25 18.33 -5.03 -13.46
CA ARG A 25 17.15 -5.84 -13.16
C ARG A 25 15.98 -5.20 -13.89
N VAL A 26 15.41 -5.94 -14.84
CA VAL A 26 14.17 -5.54 -15.50
C VAL A 26 13.02 -6.15 -14.71
N GLN A 27 12.25 -5.31 -14.02
CA GLN A 27 10.97 -5.72 -13.42
C GLN A 27 9.92 -5.85 -14.52
N PRO A 28 8.86 -6.65 -14.31
CA PRO A 28 7.71 -6.68 -15.22
C PRO A 28 7.07 -5.29 -15.33
N ASP A 29 6.36 -5.07 -16.44
CA ASP A 29 5.67 -3.80 -16.65
C ASP A 29 4.70 -3.51 -15.48
N PRO A 30 4.81 -2.33 -14.88
CA PRO A 30 4.03 -2.00 -13.70
C PRO A 30 2.55 -1.84 -14.06
N GLN A 31 1.67 -2.19 -13.13
CA GLN A 31 0.22 -2.08 -13.31
C GLN A 31 -0.20 -0.67 -13.70
N HIS A 32 -1.19 -0.58 -14.59
CA HIS A 32 -1.73 0.72 -14.99
C HIS A 32 -2.42 1.44 -13.82
N VAL A 33 -2.08 2.71 -13.65
CA VAL A 33 -2.49 3.52 -12.52
C VAL A 33 -3.75 4.33 -12.90
N GLN A 34 -4.84 4.11 -12.17
CA GLN A 34 -6.13 4.76 -12.39
C GLN A 34 -6.35 5.93 -11.42
N ASP A 35 -7.18 6.91 -11.79
CA ASP A 35 -7.41 8.14 -11.01
C ASP A 35 -7.96 7.89 -9.60
N TYR A 36 -8.73 6.82 -9.46
CA TYR A 36 -9.38 6.41 -8.21
C TYR A 36 -8.52 5.50 -7.34
N HIS A 37 -7.32 5.11 -7.78
CA HIS A 37 -6.44 4.29 -6.93
C HIS A 37 -5.80 5.15 -5.83
N VAL A 38 -5.56 4.51 -4.69
CA VAL A 38 -4.92 5.10 -3.51
C VAL A 38 -3.52 4.49 -3.37
N PRO A 39 -2.44 5.27 -3.52
CA PRO A 39 -1.09 4.79 -3.32
C PRO A 39 -0.76 4.68 -1.84
N VAL A 40 -0.16 3.56 -1.43
CA VAL A 40 0.30 3.28 -0.07
C VAL A 40 1.79 2.99 -0.09
N LEU A 41 2.56 3.69 0.73
CA LEU A 41 3.99 3.44 0.91
C LEU A 41 4.21 2.13 1.68
N GLN A 42 5.08 1.27 1.17
CA GLN A 42 5.46 0.04 1.88
C GLN A 42 6.50 0.27 2.97
N PHE A 43 7.37 1.26 2.78
CA PHE A 43 8.45 1.61 3.68
C PHE A 43 8.65 3.13 3.72
N PRO A 44 9.20 3.68 4.82
CA PRO A 44 9.52 5.10 4.90
C PRO A 44 10.60 5.44 3.87
N VAL A 45 10.38 6.50 3.10
CA VAL A 45 11.27 6.96 2.04
C VAL A 45 11.85 8.32 2.41
N THR A 46 13.16 8.50 2.21
CA THR A 46 13.83 9.78 2.46
C THR A 46 13.70 10.69 1.24
N PRO A 47 13.06 11.86 1.32
CA PRO A 47 12.74 12.69 0.15
C PRO A 47 13.97 13.21 -0.61
N ASN A 48 15.09 13.48 0.08
CA ASN A 48 16.25 14.18 -0.49
C ASN A 48 16.97 13.45 -1.63
N GLN A 49 16.69 12.16 -1.85
CA GLN A 49 17.33 11.36 -2.90
C GLN A 49 16.50 11.24 -4.17
N TRP A 50 15.28 11.79 -4.18
CA TRP A 50 14.33 11.63 -5.27
C TRP A 50 14.31 12.83 -6.21
N ASP A 51 13.74 12.65 -7.40
CA ASP A 51 13.50 13.75 -8.33
C ASP A 51 12.47 14.75 -7.78
N LEU A 52 12.43 15.95 -8.36
CA LEU A 52 11.58 17.05 -7.89
C LEU A 52 10.09 16.67 -7.87
N THR A 53 9.62 15.91 -8.87
CA THR A 53 8.19 15.54 -8.96
C THR A 53 7.82 14.54 -7.87
N THR A 54 8.68 13.54 -7.63
CA THR A 54 8.53 12.61 -6.51
C THR A 54 8.51 13.35 -5.17
N GLN A 55 9.43 14.29 -4.95
CA GLN A 55 9.50 15.06 -3.71
C GLN A 55 8.23 15.87 -3.45
N GLN A 56 7.60 16.40 -4.51
CA GLN A 56 6.34 17.14 -4.40
C GLN A 56 5.16 16.22 -4.07
N ILE A 57 5.06 15.04 -4.69
CA ILE A 57 3.91 14.15 -4.45
C ILE A 57 4.03 13.32 -3.18
N LEU A 58 5.25 12.97 -2.73
CA LEU A 58 5.50 12.03 -1.63
C LEU A 58 4.78 12.41 -0.31
N PRO A 59 4.72 13.70 0.12
CA PRO A 59 3.98 14.10 1.32
C PRO A 59 2.47 13.84 1.24
N TYR A 60 1.93 13.70 0.02
CA TYR A 60 0.51 13.49 -0.22
C TYR A 60 0.14 11.99 -0.26
N ILE A 61 1.14 11.10 -0.27
CA ILE A 61 0.97 9.63 -0.30
C ILE A 61 0.84 9.11 1.14
N ASP A 62 -0.34 9.29 1.73
CA ASP A 62 -0.69 8.82 3.08
C ASP A 62 -1.45 7.49 3.09
N GLY A 63 -1.76 6.96 1.90
CA GLY A 63 -2.61 5.77 1.74
C GLY A 63 -4.07 6.01 2.11
N ILE A 64 -4.55 7.26 1.99
CA ILE A 64 -5.97 7.65 2.11
C ILE A 64 -6.39 8.44 0.87
N ARG A 65 -5.56 9.39 0.42
CA ARG A 65 -5.82 10.21 -0.77
C ARG A 65 -5.63 9.37 -2.05
N HIS A 66 -6.57 9.52 -2.98
CA HIS A 66 -6.47 8.92 -4.30
C HIS A 66 -5.69 9.83 -5.25
N ILE A 67 -5.24 9.29 -6.37
CA ILE A 67 -4.32 10.00 -7.30
C ILE A 67 -4.88 11.33 -7.78
N SER A 68 -6.18 11.42 -8.10
CA SER A 68 -6.70 12.71 -8.56
C SER A 68 -6.73 13.78 -7.48
N ARG A 69 -6.91 13.39 -6.21
CA ARG A 69 -6.76 14.31 -5.07
C ARG A 69 -5.31 14.72 -4.86
N ILE A 70 -4.37 13.80 -5.01
CA ILE A 70 -2.93 14.08 -4.89
C ILE A 70 -2.49 15.08 -5.96
N ALA A 71 -2.90 14.87 -7.22
CA ALA A 71 -2.58 15.77 -8.33
C ALA A 71 -3.07 17.20 -8.07
N LEU A 72 -4.30 17.35 -7.56
CA LEU A 72 -4.86 18.66 -7.22
C LEU A 72 -4.12 19.34 -6.06
N GLU A 73 -3.82 18.61 -4.98
CA GLU A 73 -3.18 19.19 -3.80
C GLU A 73 -1.68 19.46 -3.98
N ALA A 74 -1.01 18.69 -4.83
CA ALA A 74 0.39 18.90 -5.20
C ALA A 74 0.59 19.92 -6.33
N ASP A 75 -0.50 20.36 -6.98
CA ASP A 75 -0.48 21.22 -8.18
C ASP A 75 0.38 20.63 -9.32
N VAL A 76 0.23 19.32 -9.54
CA VAL A 76 0.95 18.56 -10.59
C VAL A 76 -0.04 17.95 -11.56
N GLU A 77 0.30 17.95 -12.85
CA GLU A 77 -0.52 17.32 -13.88
C GLU A 77 -0.78 15.83 -13.60
N MET A 78 -2.04 15.38 -13.78
CA MET A 78 -2.47 14.00 -13.50
C MET A 78 -1.60 12.95 -14.19
N SER A 79 -1.23 13.20 -15.45
CA SER A 79 -0.43 12.29 -16.27
C SER A 79 0.97 12.07 -15.65
N LEU A 80 1.59 13.15 -15.14
CA LEU A 80 2.87 13.12 -14.45
C LEU A 80 2.77 12.38 -13.12
N VAL A 81 1.71 12.62 -12.33
CA VAL A 81 1.49 11.89 -11.07
C VAL A 81 1.33 10.39 -11.33
N LYS A 82 0.55 10.00 -12.34
CA LYS A 82 0.39 8.59 -12.74
C LYS A 82 1.72 7.96 -13.14
N ALA A 83 2.51 8.64 -13.98
CA ALA A 83 3.82 8.16 -14.40
C ALA A 83 4.78 8.01 -13.22
N CYS A 84 4.78 8.99 -12.30
CA CYS A 84 5.60 8.98 -11.10
C CYS A 84 5.23 7.81 -10.16
N VAL A 85 3.95 7.63 -9.87
CA VAL A 85 3.44 6.51 -9.06
C VAL A 85 3.72 5.16 -9.75
N GLN A 86 3.58 5.08 -11.07
CA GLN A 86 3.88 3.87 -11.84
C GLN A 86 5.36 3.48 -11.74
N ASN A 87 6.27 4.46 -11.78
CA ASN A 87 7.69 4.25 -11.54
C ASN A 87 7.95 3.76 -10.11
N MET A 88 7.27 4.34 -9.12
CA MET A 88 7.42 3.89 -7.72
C MET A 88 6.94 2.45 -7.51
N ILE A 89 5.89 2.04 -8.21
CA ILE A 89 5.40 0.65 -8.22
C ILE A 89 6.42 -0.28 -8.86
N TYR A 90 7.05 0.13 -9.97
CA TYR A 90 8.11 -0.64 -10.64
C TYR A 90 9.28 -0.95 -9.69
N TYR A 91 9.63 0.00 -8.82
CA TYR A 91 10.67 -0.19 -7.80
C TYR A 91 10.17 -0.84 -6.50
N GLY A 92 8.87 -1.17 -6.40
CA GLY A 92 8.28 -1.81 -5.23
C GLY A 92 8.15 -0.92 -4.00
N ILE A 93 8.14 0.40 -4.19
CA ILE A 93 8.05 1.39 -3.09
C ILE A 93 6.60 1.60 -2.67
N ILE A 94 5.70 1.55 -3.65
CA ILE A 94 4.27 1.82 -3.49
C ILE A 94 3.47 0.61 -3.93
N THR A 95 2.40 0.34 -3.19
CA THR A 95 1.27 -0.50 -3.63
C THR A 95 0.03 0.34 -3.85
N LEU A 96 -0.77 -0.05 -4.84
CA LEU A 96 -2.07 0.56 -5.08
C LEU A 96 -3.15 -0.26 -4.40
N ILE A 97 -4.02 0.43 -3.66
CA ILE A 97 -5.28 -0.13 -3.16
C ILE A 97 -6.45 0.61 -3.79
N PRO A 98 -7.61 -0.04 -3.97
CA PRO A 98 -8.83 0.64 -4.40
C PRO A 98 -9.27 1.68 -3.36
N ILE A 99 -9.93 2.75 -3.82
CA ILE A 99 -10.53 3.74 -2.94
C ILE A 99 -11.54 3.10 -1.98
N PHE A 100 -11.49 3.49 -0.72
CA PHE A 100 -12.49 3.10 0.26
C PHE A 100 -13.79 3.88 0.02
N GLN A 101 -14.89 3.15 -0.18
CA GLN A 101 -16.24 3.70 -0.22
C GLN A 101 -17.18 2.79 0.55
N TYR A 102 -18.14 3.38 1.28
CA TYR A 102 -19.10 2.60 2.06
C TYR A 102 -20.02 1.72 1.20
N SER A 103 -20.19 2.05 -0.08
CA SER A 103 -20.92 1.25 -1.07
C SER A 103 -20.16 0.03 -1.57
N ASN A 104 -18.85 -0.07 -1.30
CA ASN A 104 -18.05 -1.17 -1.78
C ASN A 104 -18.38 -2.46 -1.00
N VAL A 105 -18.23 -3.58 -1.70
CA VAL A 105 -18.30 -4.92 -1.14
C VAL A 105 -16.89 -5.49 -1.14
N TYR A 106 -16.42 -5.91 0.03
CA TYR A 106 -15.14 -6.58 0.20
C TYR A 106 -15.39 -8.04 0.57
N LEU A 107 -14.52 -8.93 0.11
CA LEU A 107 -14.60 -10.36 0.39
C LEU A 107 -13.30 -10.81 1.01
N THR A 108 -13.40 -11.65 2.04
CA THR A 108 -12.23 -12.29 2.63
C THR A 108 -11.73 -13.41 1.73
N THR A 109 -10.42 -13.49 1.62
CA THR A 109 -9.67 -14.56 1.00
C THR A 109 -9.38 -15.70 1.99
N PRO A 110 -9.00 -16.90 1.51
CA PRO A 110 -8.54 -17.98 2.38
C PRO A 110 -7.33 -17.64 3.26
N ARG A 111 -6.58 -16.57 2.92
CA ARG A 111 -5.42 -16.12 3.71
C ARG A 111 -5.80 -15.53 5.06
N LEU A 112 -7.08 -15.21 5.27
CA LEU A 112 -7.61 -14.80 6.57
C LEU A 112 -7.29 -15.83 7.68
N VAL A 113 -7.16 -17.12 7.35
CA VAL A 113 -6.78 -18.15 8.32
C VAL A 113 -5.41 -17.86 8.95
N HIS A 114 -4.46 -17.34 8.16
CA HIS A 114 -3.15 -16.97 8.68
C HIS A 114 -3.19 -15.82 9.70
N LEU A 115 -4.18 -14.93 9.59
CA LEU A 115 -4.42 -13.90 10.60
C LEU A 115 -4.87 -14.53 11.93
N ALA A 116 -5.66 -15.61 11.89
CA ALA A 116 -6.10 -16.33 13.08
C ALA A 116 -4.99 -17.17 13.73
N GLU A 117 -4.02 -17.66 12.95
CA GLU A 117 -2.92 -18.51 13.44
C GLU A 117 -1.74 -17.71 14.01
N ASN A 118 -1.48 -16.51 13.49
CA ASN A 118 -0.26 -15.75 13.82
C ASN A 118 -0.53 -14.61 14.82
N ILE A 119 -0.09 -14.81 16.08
CA ILE A 119 -0.26 -13.84 17.17
C ILE A 119 0.36 -12.47 16.86
N SER A 120 1.55 -12.44 16.24
CA SER A 120 2.21 -11.17 15.89
C SER A 120 1.41 -10.36 14.86
N LEU A 121 0.76 -11.03 13.90
CA LEU A 121 -0.13 -10.37 12.94
C LEU A 121 -1.43 -9.89 13.61
N GLN A 122 -1.92 -10.60 14.63
CA GLN A 122 -3.10 -10.15 15.40
C GLN A 122 -2.79 -8.87 16.15
N ASP A 123 -1.64 -8.78 16.82
CA ASP A 123 -1.21 -7.57 17.52
C ASP A 123 -1.00 -6.40 16.56
N GLU A 124 -0.38 -6.65 15.40
CA GLU A 124 -0.24 -5.64 14.34
C GLU A 124 -1.61 -5.14 13.86
N CYS A 125 -2.55 -6.06 13.61
CA CYS A 125 -3.90 -5.76 13.17
C CYS A 125 -4.66 -4.93 14.21
N ILE A 126 -4.63 -5.33 15.48
CA ILE A 126 -5.28 -4.58 16.57
C ILE A 126 -4.70 -3.17 16.64
N ARG A 127 -3.37 -3.02 16.63
CA ARG A 127 -2.74 -1.69 16.71
C ARG A 127 -3.07 -0.79 15.52
N PHE A 128 -3.17 -1.35 14.32
CA PHE A 128 -3.47 -0.61 13.10
C PHE A 128 -4.95 -0.18 13.03
N VAL A 129 -5.85 -1.06 13.47
CA VAL A 129 -7.30 -0.87 13.34
C VAL A 129 -7.92 -0.16 14.55
N SER A 130 -7.25 -0.18 15.70
CA SER A 130 -7.73 0.49 16.91
C SER A 130 -7.72 2.00 16.74
N LYS A 131 -8.85 2.62 17.05
CA LYS A 131 -8.97 4.07 17.14
C LYS A 131 -8.30 4.54 18.43
N GLN A 132 -7.15 5.21 18.32
CA GLN A 132 -6.24 5.51 19.45
C GLN A 132 -6.89 6.26 20.63
N GLU A 133 -8.01 6.95 20.40
CA GLU A 133 -8.70 7.77 21.42
C GLU A 133 -10.07 7.22 21.85
N SER A 134 -10.51 6.08 21.30
CA SER A 134 -11.83 5.52 21.59
C SER A 134 -11.75 4.43 22.65
N GLN A 135 -12.48 4.59 23.75
CA GLN A 135 -12.90 3.45 24.56
C GLN A 135 -14.23 2.92 24.04
N PRO A 136 -14.42 1.58 23.94
CA PRO A 136 -13.52 0.49 24.34
C PRO A 136 -12.38 0.24 23.33
N LEU A 137 -11.27 -0.40 23.78
CA LEU A 137 -10.20 -0.84 22.89
C LEU A 137 -10.69 -1.97 21.96
N ALA A 138 -10.29 -1.91 20.69
CA ALA A 138 -10.61 -2.96 19.74
C ALA A 138 -9.98 -4.29 20.17
N THR A 139 -10.81 -5.34 20.22
CA THR A 139 -10.37 -6.70 20.52
C THR A 139 -10.26 -7.48 19.22
N PHE A 140 -9.27 -8.38 19.13
CA PHE A 140 -9.09 -9.25 17.95
C PHE A 140 -10.38 -9.99 17.59
N ARG A 141 -11.13 -10.49 18.58
CA ARG A 141 -12.42 -11.16 18.36
C ARG A 141 -13.42 -10.31 17.58
N SER A 142 -13.58 -9.03 17.93
CA SER A 142 -14.51 -8.12 17.27
C SER A 142 -14.04 -7.79 15.84
N ILE A 143 -12.74 -7.59 15.65
CA ILE A 143 -12.12 -7.38 14.33
C ILE A 143 -12.32 -8.61 13.43
N PHE A 144 -11.99 -9.79 13.93
CA PHE A 144 -12.11 -11.04 13.20
C PHE A 144 -13.57 -11.36 12.87
N GLN A 145 -14.49 -11.08 13.80
CA GLN A 145 -15.92 -11.20 13.56
C GLN A 145 -16.38 -10.32 12.40
N LEU A 146 -15.88 -9.08 12.27
CA LEU A 146 -16.21 -8.23 11.11
C LEU A 146 -15.72 -8.84 9.80
N TYR A 147 -14.50 -9.37 9.76
CA TYR A 147 -13.99 -10.07 8.57
C TYR A 147 -14.86 -11.28 8.21
N CYS A 148 -15.22 -12.12 9.18
CA CYS A 148 -16.05 -13.31 8.92
C CYS A 148 -17.45 -12.99 8.37
N HIS A 149 -17.94 -11.76 8.57
CA HIS A 149 -19.24 -11.32 8.08
C HIS A 149 -19.16 -10.63 6.70
N MET A 150 -17.98 -10.44 6.14
CA MET A 150 -17.82 -9.90 4.79
C MET A 150 -18.23 -10.96 3.75
N CYS A 151 -19.46 -10.83 3.26
CA CYS A 151 -20.07 -11.76 2.32
C CYS A 151 -20.49 -11.05 1.02
N PRO A 152 -20.67 -11.79 -0.09
CA PRO A 152 -21.20 -11.22 -1.32
C PRO A 152 -22.54 -10.54 -1.06
N GLY A 153 -22.67 -9.28 -1.52
CA GLY A 153 -23.87 -8.47 -1.36
C GLY A 153 -23.97 -7.69 -0.05
N MET A 154 -23.02 -7.84 0.89
CA MET A 154 -22.97 -7.00 2.10
C MET A 154 -21.98 -5.85 1.90
N THR A 155 -22.49 -4.63 1.82
CA THR A 155 -21.63 -3.44 1.68
C THR A 155 -20.97 -3.10 3.01
N VAL A 156 -19.88 -2.32 2.96
CA VAL A 156 -19.27 -1.79 4.20
C VAL A 156 -20.29 -0.98 5.01
N LYS A 157 -21.20 -0.26 4.35
CA LYS A 157 -22.31 0.44 5.00
C LYS A 157 -23.18 -0.51 5.83
N ASP A 158 -23.61 -1.62 5.23
CA ASP A 158 -24.47 -2.61 5.90
C ASP A 158 -23.73 -3.28 7.05
N LEU A 159 -22.44 -3.59 6.87
CA LEU A 159 -21.57 -4.12 7.91
C LEU A 159 -21.46 -3.14 9.09
N CYS A 160 -21.24 -1.86 8.83
CA CYS A 160 -21.16 -0.81 9.83
C CYS A 160 -22.49 -0.64 10.59
N MET A 161 -23.63 -0.68 9.89
CA MET A 161 -24.96 -0.58 10.51
C MET A 161 -25.27 -1.77 11.41
N LYS A 162 -24.86 -2.98 11.01
CA LYS A 162 -25.17 -4.21 11.74
C LYS A 162 -24.29 -4.44 12.97
N PHE A 163 -23.00 -4.11 12.89
CA PHE A 163 -22.03 -4.45 13.94
C PHE A 163 -21.48 -3.25 14.70
N ASN A 164 -21.74 -2.02 14.23
CA ASN A 164 -21.26 -0.77 14.82
C ASN A 164 -19.76 -0.83 15.22
N PRO A 165 -18.84 -0.86 14.25
CA PRO A 165 -17.40 -0.95 14.51
C PRO A 165 -16.89 0.15 15.45
N SER A 166 -17.43 1.36 15.31
CA SER A 166 -17.07 2.50 16.16
C SER A 166 -17.36 2.27 17.64
N ALA A 167 -18.46 1.59 17.98
CA ALA A 167 -18.77 1.22 19.37
C ALA A 167 -17.77 0.21 19.96
N HIS A 168 -17.01 -0.47 19.12
CA HIS A 168 -15.96 -1.42 19.50
C HIS A 168 -14.55 -0.81 19.39
N GLY A 169 -14.43 0.51 19.17
CA GLY A 169 -13.14 1.19 18.99
C GLY A 169 -12.41 0.82 17.69
N ILE A 170 -13.12 0.26 16.71
CA ILE A 170 -12.57 -0.18 15.42
C ILE A 170 -12.74 0.95 14.40
N ASP A 171 -11.67 1.35 13.74
CA ASP A 171 -11.71 2.21 12.55
C ASP A 171 -11.96 1.33 11.31
N GLU A 172 -13.13 1.50 10.70
CA GLU A 172 -13.55 0.73 9.53
C GLU A 172 -12.67 0.95 8.30
N LYS A 173 -12.08 2.13 8.14
CA LYS A 173 -11.19 2.44 7.01
C LYS A 173 -9.86 1.74 7.20
N ALA A 174 -9.34 1.78 8.42
CA ALA A 174 -8.11 1.10 8.79
C ALA A 174 -8.26 -0.43 8.68
N LEU A 175 -9.42 -0.98 9.07
CA LEU A 175 -9.76 -2.40 8.90
C LEU A 175 -9.63 -2.81 7.43
N ILE A 176 -10.38 -2.17 6.53
CA ILE A 176 -10.36 -2.52 5.11
C ILE A 176 -8.98 -2.30 4.50
N LYS A 177 -8.29 -1.21 4.84
CA LYS A 177 -6.93 -0.93 4.36
C LYS A 177 -5.96 -2.04 4.78
N PHE A 178 -5.98 -2.48 6.02
CA PHE A 178 -5.12 -3.55 6.52
C PHE A 178 -5.38 -4.87 5.79
N GLY A 179 -6.65 -5.23 5.60
CA GLY A 179 -7.06 -6.39 4.81
C GLY A 179 -6.51 -6.35 3.39
N LEU A 180 -6.68 -5.22 2.70
CA LEU A 180 -6.17 -5.02 1.33
C LEU A 180 -4.64 -5.06 1.25
N MET A 181 -3.93 -4.47 2.22
CA MET A 181 -2.46 -4.45 2.24
C MET A 181 -1.85 -5.82 2.46
N LYS A 182 -2.45 -6.65 3.33
CA LYS A 182 -1.95 -8.00 3.65
C LYS A 182 -2.53 -9.07 2.73
N GLY A 183 -3.60 -8.74 2.00
CA GLY A 183 -4.31 -9.62 1.08
C GLY A 183 -5.15 -10.68 1.81
N PHE A 184 -5.84 -10.25 2.87
CA PHE A 184 -6.78 -11.08 3.63
C PHE A 184 -8.16 -11.13 3.01
#